data_AF-A0A0L6WL83-F1
#
_entry.id   AF-A0A0L6WL83-F1
#
_cell.length_a   1.000
_cell.length_b   1.000
_cell.length_c   1.000
_cell.angle_alpha   90.00
_cell.angle_beta   90.00
_cell.angle_gamma   90.00
#
_symmetry.space_group_name_H-M   'P 1'
#
loop_
_entity.id
_entity.type
_entity.pdbx_description
1 polymer ?
#
loop_
_entity_poly.entity_id
_entity_poly.type
_entity_poly.pdbx_seq_one_letter_code
_entity_poly.pdbx_strand_id
1 'polypeptide(L)'
;MSQPLQYHHTQPQYVHYMGPPGTAIPSIINGSAGIAPQDTTHHHPPQSQSQPQANTSSPLVATGDWTKDLVHLAKTAELKKHALTLQLHTAHILSAHASLQEKSRIIQDIREQRNKLDSERTRLLNALREVCGQFLVLLVCGEIRNKMTALTDGEYAIAKSDVDRLRQELGQPPLPSLQSILDEKTNQYLNERRLLGNESQNSNNSVSPSISGTKRPSVEVVSMGTDGHSNKRPRGRPKGSKNRTKESGMGASGSPM
;
A
#
# COMPACT_ATOMS: atom_id res chain seq x y z
N MET A 1 47.48 21.71 9.37
CA MET A 1 47.47 20.23 9.45
C MET A 1 46.10 19.76 8.97
N SER A 2 45.98 19.49 7.68
CA SER A 2 44.71 19.22 7.02
C SER A 2 44.62 17.72 6.73
N GLN A 3 43.66 17.05 7.37
CA GLN A 3 43.38 15.63 7.19
C GLN A 3 42.55 15.43 5.91
N PRO A 4 42.91 14.51 4.99
CA PRO A 4 42.08 14.16 3.85
C PRO A 4 40.98 13.16 4.25
N LEU A 5 39.72 13.52 3.99
CA LEU A 5 38.57 12.63 4.13
C LEU A 5 38.60 11.56 3.02
N GLN A 6 38.77 10.30 3.42
CA GLN A 6 38.55 9.15 2.53
C GLN A 6 37.05 8.98 2.27
N TYR A 7 36.64 9.16 1.02
CA TYR A 7 35.31 8.82 0.53
C TYR A 7 35.26 7.33 0.19
N HIS A 8 34.53 6.55 0.98
CA HIS A 8 34.19 5.17 0.64
C HIS A 8 33.05 5.16 -0.38
N HIS A 9 33.39 4.80 -1.62
CA HIS A 9 32.45 4.62 -2.74
C HIS A 9 31.75 3.25 -2.62
N THR A 10 30.57 3.21 -2.00
CA THR A 10 29.72 2.01 -2.02
C THR A 10 28.87 2.00 -3.28
N GLN A 11 29.26 1.19 -4.26
CA GLN A 11 28.47 0.88 -5.45
C GLN A 11 27.14 0.22 -5.03
N PRO A 12 25.98 0.69 -5.54
CA PRO A 12 24.72 -0.01 -5.35
C PRO A 12 24.72 -1.30 -6.17
N GLN A 13 24.73 -2.44 -5.48
CA GLN A 13 24.50 -3.75 -6.09
C GLN A 13 23.06 -3.77 -6.62
N TYR A 14 22.93 -3.74 -7.95
CA TYR A 14 21.67 -3.86 -8.67
C TYR A 14 21.15 -5.29 -8.47
N VAL A 15 20.13 -5.46 -7.63
CA VAL A 15 19.43 -6.74 -7.49
C VAL A 15 18.59 -6.95 -8.74
N HIS A 16 19.09 -7.80 -9.65
CA HIS A 16 18.38 -8.23 -10.85
C HIS A 16 17.23 -9.15 -10.42
N TYR A 17 16.01 -8.60 -10.37
CA TYR A 17 14.81 -9.36 -10.03
C TYR A 17 14.36 -10.16 -11.26
N MET A 18 14.79 -11.41 -11.34
CA MET A 18 14.16 -12.40 -12.22
C MET A 18 12.76 -12.69 -11.66
N GLY A 19 11.74 -12.23 -12.37
CA GLY A 19 10.35 -12.49 -12.03
C GLY A 19 10.06 -14.00 -11.96
N PRO A 20 9.05 -14.41 -11.17
CA PRO A 20 8.71 -15.82 -11.03
C PRO A 20 8.24 -16.39 -12.38
N PRO A 21 8.70 -17.58 -12.80
CA PRO A 21 8.17 -18.24 -13.98
C PRO A 21 6.69 -18.58 -13.75
N GLY A 22 5.92 -18.48 -14.82
CA GLY A 22 4.47 -18.43 -14.84
C GLY A 22 3.76 -19.46 -13.96
N THR A 23 2.69 -18.98 -13.34
CA THR A 23 1.63 -19.79 -12.76
C THR A 23 0.91 -20.56 -13.87
N ALA A 24 1.40 -21.75 -14.18
CA ALA A 24 0.56 -22.80 -14.74
C ALA A 24 -0.42 -23.25 -13.64
N ILE A 25 -1.71 -23.20 -13.97
CA ILE A 25 -2.82 -23.67 -13.15
C ILE A 25 -2.71 -25.19 -13.02
N PRO A 26 -2.69 -25.80 -11.82
CA PRO A 26 -2.99 -27.20 -11.68
C PRO A 26 -4.49 -27.38 -11.41
N SER A 27 -5.14 -28.11 -12.33
CA SER A 27 -6.37 -28.85 -12.06
C SER A 27 -6.24 -29.61 -10.73
N ILE A 28 -7.16 -29.37 -9.80
CA ILE A 28 -7.29 -30.20 -8.60
C ILE A 28 -8.02 -31.48 -9.01
N ILE A 29 -7.23 -32.48 -9.38
CA ILE A 29 -7.61 -33.88 -9.44
C ILE A 29 -7.23 -34.51 -8.09
N ASN A 30 -8.21 -35.21 -7.54
CA ASN A 30 -8.16 -36.15 -6.43
C ASN A 30 -6.92 -37.07 -6.53
N GLY A 31 -6.06 -37.12 -5.50
CA GLY A 31 -4.83 -37.90 -5.56
C GLY A 31 -4.09 -37.97 -4.23
N SER A 32 -4.40 -39.01 -3.47
CA SER A 32 -3.55 -39.63 -2.46
C SER A 32 -2.08 -39.73 -2.89
N ALA A 33 -1.16 -39.11 -2.13
CA ALA A 33 0.26 -39.44 -2.17
C ALA A 33 0.89 -39.14 -0.80
N GLY A 34 1.41 -40.19 -0.17
CA GLY A 34 2.05 -40.14 1.12
C GLY A 34 3.37 -39.37 1.07
N ILE A 35 3.62 -38.56 2.10
CA ILE A 35 4.93 -38.02 2.40
C ILE A 35 5.54 -38.92 3.46
N ALA A 36 6.56 -39.66 3.04
CA ALA A 36 7.42 -40.46 3.90
C ALA A 36 8.22 -39.56 4.86
N PRO A 37 8.40 -39.96 6.14
CA PRO A 37 9.35 -39.28 7.01
C PRO A 37 10.77 -39.65 6.57
N GLN A 38 11.60 -38.63 6.34
CA GLN A 38 13.03 -38.84 6.15
C GLN A 38 13.67 -39.37 7.42
N ASP A 39 14.38 -40.46 7.19
CA ASP A 39 15.24 -41.22 8.08
C ASP A 39 16.53 -40.43 8.33
N THR A 40 16.73 -39.88 9.53
CA THR A 40 18.02 -39.42 10.10
C THR A 40 17.75 -39.25 11.59
N THR A 41 18.23 -40.09 12.51
CA THR A 41 19.63 -40.22 12.92
C THR A 41 19.82 -41.52 13.69
N HIS A 42 20.89 -42.25 13.33
CA HIS A 42 21.48 -43.39 14.02
C HIS A 42 21.57 -43.24 15.55
N HIS A 43 21.12 -44.25 16.29
CA HIS A 43 21.74 -44.65 17.55
C HIS A 43 21.79 -46.18 17.67
N HIS A 44 22.99 -46.71 17.45
CA HIS A 44 23.42 -48.08 17.77
C HIS A 44 23.72 -48.23 19.28
N PRO A 45 23.82 -49.48 19.80
CA PRO A 45 23.48 -49.87 21.17
C PRO A 45 24.71 -50.01 22.09
N PRO A 46 24.54 -50.17 23.41
CA PRO A 46 25.50 -50.93 24.20
C PRO A 46 25.18 -52.43 24.11
N GLN A 47 25.99 -53.13 23.31
CA GLN A 47 26.17 -54.59 23.39
C GLN A 47 26.92 -54.92 24.69
N SER A 48 26.25 -55.59 25.62
CA SER A 48 26.92 -56.34 26.69
C SER A 48 27.24 -57.72 26.14
N GLN A 49 28.52 -57.98 25.87
CA GLN A 49 29.05 -59.32 25.62
C GLN A 49 28.99 -60.15 26.91
N SER A 50 28.30 -61.29 26.87
CA SER A 50 28.50 -62.38 27.82
C SER A 50 28.64 -63.68 27.03
N GLN A 51 29.78 -64.34 27.24
CA GLN A 51 30.25 -65.56 26.58
C GLN A 51 29.33 -66.79 26.78
N PRO A 52 29.45 -67.82 25.92
CA PRO A 52 28.68 -69.05 26.02
C PRO A 52 29.34 -70.03 27.00
N GLN A 53 28.68 -70.30 28.12
CA GLN A 53 28.94 -71.53 28.88
C GLN A 53 27.99 -72.62 28.41
N ALA A 54 28.57 -73.63 27.73
CA ALA A 54 27.94 -74.91 27.53
C ALA A 54 27.71 -75.56 28.90
N ASN A 55 26.45 -75.81 29.26
CA ASN A 55 26.12 -76.72 30.35
C ASN A 55 24.74 -77.35 30.14
N THR A 56 24.79 -78.66 29.89
CA THR A 56 23.86 -79.70 30.35
C THR A 56 22.36 -79.48 30.14
N SER A 57 21.81 -80.24 29.19
CA SER A 57 20.41 -80.58 28.99
C SER A 57 19.73 -81.06 30.28
N SER A 58 19.20 -80.10 31.05
CA SER A 58 18.18 -80.34 32.08
C SER A 58 16.88 -79.70 31.57
N PRO A 59 15.71 -80.33 31.76
CA PRO A 59 14.46 -79.76 31.28
C PRO A 59 14.22 -78.44 32.03
N LEU A 60 14.34 -77.33 31.30
CA LEU A 60 14.10 -75.98 31.78
C LEU A 60 12.60 -75.84 32.10
N VAL A 61 12.18 -76.32 33.26
CA VAL A 61 10.88 -75.94 33.82
C VAL A 61 10.99 -74.44 34.06
N ALA A 62 10.28 -73.65 33.26
CA ALA A 62 10.24 -72.20 33.38
C ALA A 62 9.58 -71.83 34.71
N THR A 63 10.36 -71.81 35.79
CA THR A 63 9.99 -71.31 37.13
C THR A 63 9.97 -69.78 37.16
N GLY A 64 9.55 -69.15 36.05
CA GLY A 64 9.40 -67.71 35.89
C GLY A 64 7.95 -67.37 35.59
N ASP A 65 7.44 -66.30 36.19
CA ASP A 65 6.08 -65.78 36.01
C ASP A 65 5.85 -65.24 34.59
N TRP A 66 5.87 -66.11 33.57
CA TRP A 66 5.66 -65.76 32.16
C TRP A 66 4.34 -64.99 31.93
N THR A 67 3.32 -65.25 32.75
CA THR A 67 2.05 -64.53 32.71
C THR A 67 2.23 -63.05 33.09
N LYS A 68 3.09 -62.74 34.07
CA LYS A 68 3.39 -61.34 34.45
C LYS A 68 4.16 -60.64 33.34
N ASP A 69 5.13 -61.31 32.73
CA ASP A 69 5.91 -60.77 31.61
C ASP A 69 5.02 -60.50 30.39
N LEU A 70 4.09 -61.39 30.08
CA LEU A 70 3.12 -61.20 28.99
C LEU A 70 2.20 -60.00 29.25
N VAL A 71 1.68 -59.87 30.47
CA VAL A 71 0.85 -58.71 30.87
C VAL A 71 1.66 -57.41 30.81
N HIS A 72 2.93 -57.44 31.26
CA HIS A 72 3.81 -56.28 31.20
C HIS A 72 4.13 -55.88 29.75
N LEU A 73 4.37 -56.86 28.88
CA LEU A 73 4.60 -56.63 27.45
C LEU A 73 3.36 -56.04 26.78
N ALA A 74 2.16 -56.56 27.08
CA ALA A 74 0.90 -56.02 26.58
C ALA A 74 0.67 -54.58 27.04
N LYS A 75 0.90 -54.28 28.33
CA LYS A 75 0.80 -52.91 28.85
C LYS A 75 1.81 -51.96 28.19
N THR A 76 3.03 -52.44 27.97
CA THR A 76 4.08 -51.70 27.28
C THR A 76 3.72 -51.43 25.82
N ALA A 77 3.12 -52.41 25.13
CA ALA A 77 2.64 -52.26 23.76
C ALA A 77 1.50 -51.23 23.67
N GLU A 78 0.54 -51.26 24.60
CA GLU A 78 -0.56 -50.29 24.63
C GLU A 78 -0.04 -48.87 24.93
N LEU A 79 0.91 -48.72 25.87
CA LEU A 79 1.56 -47.43 26.13
C LEU A 79 2.31 -46.90 24.90
N LYS A 80 3.05 -47.76 24.19
CA LYS A 80 3.75 -47.39 22.95
C LYS A 80 2.77 -46.97 21.86
N LYS A 81 1.64 -47.65 21.72
CA LYS A 81 0.55 -47.25 20.81
C LYS A 81 0.03 -45.86 21.15
N HIS A 82 -0.28 -45.57 22.42
CA HIS A 82 -0.74 -44.23 22.81
C HIS A 82 0.31 -43.15 22.59
N ALA A 83 1.58 -43.43 22.90
CA ALA A 83 2.68 -42.50 22.66
C ALA A 83 2.82 -42.16 21.16
N LEU A 84 2.73 -43.17 20.30
CA LEU A 84 2.79 -42.98 18.84
C LEU A 84 1.59 -42.16 18.33
N THR A 85 0.37 -42.47 18.79
CA THR A 85 -0.83 -41.70 18.43
C THR A 85 -0.70 -40.23 18.85
N LEU A 86 -0.17 -39.96 20.05
CA LEU A 86 0.08 -38.59 20.51
C LEU A 86 1.11 -37.88 19.63
N GLN A 87 2.23 -38.55 19.30
CA GLN A 87 3.24 -38.00 18.39
C GLN A 87 2.65 -37.65 17.02
N LEU A 88 1.80 -38.51 16.46
CA LEU A 88 1.13 -38.27 15.19
C LEU A 88 0.21 -37.04 15.27
N HIS A 89 -0.60 -36.93 16.32
CA HIS A 89 -1.44 -35.75 16.54
C HIS A 89 -0.60 -34.48 16.69
N THR A 90 0.50 -34.52 17.44
CA THR A 90 1.42 -33.39 17.56
C THR A 90 1.98 -32.97 16.21
N ALA A 91 2.41 -33.91 15.37
CA ALA A 91 2.89 -33.63 14.02
C ALA A 91 1.79 -32.96 13.15
N HIS A 92 0.56 -33.46 13.21
CA HIS A 92 -0.58 -32.85 12.50
C HIS A 92 -0.87 -31.43 12.98
N ILE A 93 -0.83 -31.18 14.29
CA ILE A 93 -1.04 -29.85 14.86
C ILE A 93 0.04 -28.87 14.38
N LEU A 94 1.32 -29.29 14.41
CA LEU A 94 2.43 -28.46 13.96
C LEU A 94 2.35 -28.15 12.46
N SER A 95 2.00 -29.13 11.64
CA SER A 95 1.81 -28.95 10.19
C SER A 95 0.65 -27.99 9.89
N ALA A 96 -0.50 -28.17 10.56
CA ALA A 96 -1.63 -27.26 10.44
C ALA A 96 -1.27 -25.82 10.87
N HIS A 97 -0.46 -25.67 11.92
CA HIS A 97 0.01 -24.36 12.37
C HIS A 97 0.92 -23.68 11.35
N ALA A 98 1.88 -24.40 10.77
CA ALA A 98 2.74 -23.87 9.71
C ALA A 98 1.91 -23.44 8.48
N SER A 99 0.93 -24.24 8.08
CA SER A 99 0.01 -23.89 6.98
C SER A 99 -0.82 -22.64 7.28
N LEU A 100 -1.30 -22.49 8.52
CA LEU A 100 -2.06 -21.31 8.95
C LEU A 100 -1.18 -20.04 8.94
N GLN A 101 0.07 -20.14 9.37
CA GLN A 101 1.02 -19.03 9.33
C GLN A 101 1.29 -18.59 7.88
N GLU A 102 1.52 -19.54 6.97
CA GLU A 102 1.74 -19.22 5.56
C GLU A 102 0.52 -18.56 4.92
N LYS A 103 -0.69 -19.10 5.16
CA LYS A 103 -1.94 -18.47 4.69
C LYS A 103 -2.12 -17.05 5.25
N SER A 104 -1.76 -16.84 6.51
CA SER A 104 -1.85 -15.52 7.16
C SER A 104 -0.91 -14.51 6.51
N ARG A 105 0.30 -14.94 6.15
CA ARG A 105 1.27 -14.14 5.39
C ARG A 105 0.72 -13.78 4.01
N ILE A 106 0.21 -14.77 3.25
CA ILE A 106 -0.37 -14.53 1.92
C ILE A 106 -1.54 -13.54 2.00
N ILE A 107 -2.40 -13.64 3.02
CA ILE A 107 -3.50 -12.66 3.23
C ILE A 107 -2.95 -11.25 3.46
N GLN A 108 -1.86 -11.11 4.21
CA GLN A 108 -1.22 -9.81 4.42
C GLN A 108 -0.68 -9.25 3.09
N ASP A 109 0.04 -10.06 2.32
CA ASP A 109 0.60 -9.64 1.04
C ASP A 109 -0.50 -9.20 0.06
N ILE A 110 -1.62 -9.94 -0.01
CA ILE A 110 -2.79 -9.57 -0.83
C ILE A 110 -3.39 -8.24 -0.38
N ARG A 111 -3.48 -7.98 0.93
CA ARG A 111 -3.99 -6.70 1.45
C ARG A 111 -3.08 -5.54 1.07
N GLU A 112 -1.77 -5.72 1.13
CA GLU A 112 -0.80 -4.71 0.72
C GLU A 112 -0.85 -4.42 -0.78
N GLN A 113 -0.94 -5.47 -1.61
CA GLN A 113 -1.11 -5.32 -3.06
C GLN A 113 -2.42 -4.59 -3.41
N ARG A 114 -3.53 -4.93 -2.75
CA ARG A 114 -4.80 -4.22 -2.91
C ARG A 114 -4.67 -2.74 -2.54
N ASN A 115 -4.07 -2.42 -1.39
CA ASN A 115 -3.89 -1.03 -0.96
C ASN A 115 -3.06 -0.22 -1.96
N LYS A 116 -2.04 -0.86 -2.58
CA LYS A 116 -1.25 -0.25 -3.66
C LYS A 116 -2.10 0.05 -4.89
N LEU A 117 -2.92 -0.89 -5.34
CA LEU A 117 -3.83 -0.70 -6.48
C LEU A 117 -4.90 0.36 -6.19
N ASP A 118 -5.48 0.39 -4.99
CA ASP A 118 -6.46 1.39 -4.58
C ASP A 118 -5.85 2.81 -4.57
N SER A 119 -4.57 2.93 -4.20
CA SER A 119 -3.82 4.18 -4.24
C SER A 119 -3.58 4.66 -5.69
N GLU A 120 -3.17 3.75 -6.57
CA GLU A 120 -2.97 4.05 -8.00
C GLU A 120 -4.29 4.41 -8.69
N ARG A 121 -5.39 3.68 -8.39
CA ARG A 121 -6.73 4.01 -8.89
C ARG A 121 -7.12 5.43 -8.50
N THR A 122 -6.92 5.80 -7.24
CA THR A 122 -7.23 7.15 -6.75
C THR A 122 -6.37 8.21 -7.46
N ARG A 123 -5.06 7.94 -7.62
CA ARG A 123 -4.13 8.84 -8.33
C ARG A 123 -4.57 9.06 -9.78
N LEU A 124 -4.92 7.99 -10.50
CA LEU A 124 -5.35 8.06 -11.89
C LEU A 124 -6.70 8.79 -12.05
N LEU A 125 -7.66 8.56 -11.16
CA LEU A 125 -8.93 9.28 -11.17
C LEU A 125 -8.74 10.79 -10.95
N ASN A 126 -7.81 11.17 -10.07
CA ASN A 126 -7.47 12.58 -9.86
C ASN A 126 -6.80 13.19 -11.12
N ALA A 127 -5.83 12.48 -11.71
CA ALA A 127 -5.19 12.92 -12.95
C ALA A 127 -6.20 13.07 -14.11
N LEU A 128 -7.14 12.14 -14.23
CA LEU A 128 -8.19 12.20 -15.25
C LEU A 128 -9.13 13.39 -15.02
N ARG A 129 -9.50 13.68 -13.77
CA ARG A 129 -10.29 14.87 -13.42
C ARG A 129 -9.58 16.16 -13.82
N GLU A 130 -8.27 16.26 -13.58
CA GLU A 130 -7.47 17.43 -13.96
C GLU A 130 -7.44 17.62 -15.48
N VAL A 131 -7.19 16.55 -16.24
CA VAL A 131 -7.15 16.61 -17.71
C VAL A 131 -8.52 16.91 -18.29
N CYS A 132 -9.59 16.27 -17.82
CA CYS A 132 -10.95 16.54 -18.28
C CYS A 132 -11.36 17.99 -18.00
N GLY A 133 -10.99 18.54 -16.84
CA GLY A 133 -11.24 19.94 -16.51
C GLY A 133 -10.54 20.89 -17.50
N GLN A 134 -9.27 20.64 -17.78
CA GLN A 134 -8.51 21.46 -18.75
C GLN A 134 -9.05 21.32 -20.18
N PHE A 135 -9.40 20.11 -20.61
CA PHE A 135 -9.93 19.86 -21.94
C PHE A 135 -11.28 20.55 -22.16
N LEU A 136 -12.19 20.46 -21.19
CA LEU A 136 -13.49 21.14 -21.27
C LEU A 136 -13.31 22.66 -21.37
N VAL A 137 -12.40 23.22 -20.56
CA VAL A 137 -12.07 24.65 -20.62
C VAL A 137 -11.51 25.03 -21.99
N LEU A 138 -10.57 24.24 -22.55
CA LEU A 138 -10.01 24.51 -23.88
C LEU A 138 -11.07 24.46 -24.99
N LEU A 139 -11.97 23.48 -24.94
CA LEU A 139 -13.04 23.32 -25.92
C LEU A 139 -14.00 24.51 -25.87
N VAL A 140 -14.46 24.89 -24.68
CA VAL A 140 -15.36 26.04 -24.47
C VAL A 140 -14.67 27.36 -24.85
N CYS A 141 -13.41 27.56 -24.49
CA CYS A 141 -12.64 28.74 -24.90
C CYS A 141 -12.41 28.80 -26.42
N GLY A 142 -12.31 27.64 -27.09
CA GLY A 142 -12.27 27.56 -28.55
C GLY A 142 -13.58 27.99 -29.19
N GLU A 143 -14.70 27.44 -28.68
CA GLU A 143 -16.04 27.78 -29.17
C GLU A 143 -16.37 29.27 -29.00
N ILE A 144 -16.04 29.85 -27.84
CA ILE A 144 -16.25 31.28 -27.56
C ILE A 144 -15.40 32.14 -28.50
N ARG A 145 -14.12 31.79 -28.71
CA ARG A 145 -13.27 32.51 -29.67
C ARG A 145 -13.83 32.44 -31.09
N ASN A 146 -14.27 31.27 -31.53
CA ASN A 146 -14.89 31.10 -32.85
C ASN A 146 -16.17 31.95 -33.00
N LYS A 147 -17.02 31.99 -31.97
CA LYS A 147 -18.21 32.85 -31.94
C LYS A 147 -17.85 34.33 -31.98
N MET A 148 -16.80 34.73 -31.26
CA MET A 148 -16.31 36.12 -31.26
C MET A 148 -15.81 36.53 -32.65
N THR A 149 -15.01 35.67 -33.31
CA THR A 149 -14.55 35.90 -34.68
C THR A 149 -15.72 35.97 -35.66
N ALA A 150 -16.67 35.03 -35.59
CA ALA A 150 -17.84 35.02 -36.47
C ALA A 150 -18.71 36.27 -36.33
N LEU A 151 -18.90 36.76 -35.10
CA LEU A 151 -19.63 38.02 -34.87
C LEU A 151 -18.85 39.23 -35.37
N THR A 152 -17.54 39.28 -35.12
CA THR A 152 -16.68 40.42 -35.49
C THR A 152 -16.55 40.56 -37.00
N ASP A 153 -16.41 39.45 -37.72
CA ASP A 153 -16.18 39.44 -39.18
C ASP A 153 -17.47 39.31 -40.00
N GLY A 154 -18.57 38.90 -39.37
CA GLY A 154 -19.85 38.67 -40.03
C GLY A 154 -20.78 39.90 -40.01
N GLU A 155 -21.94 39.72 -39.39
CA GLU A 155 -23.04 40.71 -39.40
C GLU A 155 -22.64 42.06 -38.82
N TYR A 156 -21.80 42.07 -37.78
CA TYR A 156 -21.34 43.32 -37.17
C TYR A 156 -20.44 44.13 -38.11
N ALA A 157 -19.55 43.48 -38.88
CA ALA A 157 -18.68 44.18 -39.82
C ALA A 157 -19.49 44.89 -40.92
N ILE A 158 -20.53 44.22 -41.43
CA ILE A 158 -21.45 44.77 -42.43
C ILE A 158 -22.19 45.97 -41.84
N ALA A 159 -22.82 45.80 -40.67
CA ALA A 159 -23.54 46.86 -40.00
C ALA A 159 -22.64 48.06 -39.66
N LYS A 160 -21.40 47.81 -39.22
CA LYS A 160 -20.40 48.85 -38.96
C LYS A 160 -20.06 49.62 -40.24
N SER A 161 -19.82 48.93 -41.35
CA SER A 161 -19.52 49.56 -42.64
C SER A 161 -20.66 50.47 -43.10
N ASP A 162 -21.92 50.05 -42.95
CA ASP A 162 -23.08 50.86 -43.31
C ASP A 162 -23.20 52.11 -42.42
N VAL A 163 -22.98 51.96 -41.10
CA VAL A 163 -22.98 53.11 -40.18
C VAL A 163 -21.83 54.07 -40.46
N ASP A 164 -20.64 53.56 -40.77
CA ASP A 164 -19.49 54.38 -41.13
C ASP A 164 -19.74 55.16 -42.43
N ARG A 165 -20.43 54.56 -43.42
CA ARG A 165 -20.88 55.26 -44.63
C ARG A 165 -21.83 56.41 -44.31
N LEU A 166 -22.86 56.16 -43.51
CA LEU A 166 -23.82 57.20 -43.09
C LEU A 166 -23.14 58.32 -42.30
N ARG A 167 -22.19 57.98 -41.43
CA ARG A 167 -21.39 58.97 -40.69
C ARG A 167 -20.53 59.82 -41.61
N GLN A 168 -19.92 59.20 -42.63
CA GLN A 168 -19.14 59.91 -43.62
C GLN A 168 -20.02 60.89 -44.42
N GLU A 169 -21.23 60.50 -44.80
CA GLU A 169 -22.22 61.39 -45.44
C GLU A 169 -22.62 62.58 -44.55
N LEU A 170 -22.60 62.40 -43.21
CA LEU A 170 -22.87 63.43 -42.21
C LEU A 170 -21.63 64.24 -41.77
N GLY A 171 -20.44 63.94 -42.31
CA GLY A 171 -19.18 64.57 -41.90
C GLY A 171 -18.67 64.17 -40.50
N GLN A 172 -19.14 63.05 -39.96
CA GLN A 172 -18.70 62.51 -38.67
C GLN A 172 -17.58 61.47 -38.85
N PRO A 173 -16.68 61.32 -37.85
CA PRO A 173 -15.64 60.30 -37.90
C PRO A 173 -16.23 58.87 -37.78
N PRO A 174 -15.54 57.87 -38.37
CA PRO A 174 -15.97 56.47 -38.29
C PRO A 174 -15.95 55.96 -36.85
N LEU A 175 -16.77 54.94 -36.58
CA LEU A 175 -16.86 54.32 -35.28
C LEU A 175 -15.58 53.56 -34.92
N PRO A 176 -15.18 53.57 -33.63
CA PRO A 176 -14.08 52.75 -33.13
C PRO A 176 -14.36 51.27 -33.38
N SER A 177 -13.30 50.48 -33.56
CA SER A 177 -13.44 49.04 -33.80
C SER A 177 -13.98 48.32 -32.56
N LEU A 178 -14.69 47.21 -32.77
CA LEU A 178 -15.20 46.39 -31.67
C LEU A 178 -14.06 45.87 -30.78
N GLN A 179 -12.90 45.58 -31.37
CA GLN A 179 -11.69 45.24 -30.65
C GLN A 179 -11.24 46.38 -29.72
N SER A 180 -11.23 47.64 -30.20
CA SER A 180 -10.89 48.80 -29.36
C SER A 180 -11.84 48.95 -28.18
N ILE A 181 -13.15 48.73 -28.39
CA ILE A 181 -14.16 48.80 -27.33
C ILE A 181 -13.97 47.64 -26.33
N LEU A 182 -13.67 46.43 -26.81
CA LEU A 182 -13.38 45.27 -25.96
C LEU A 182 -12.12 45.47 -25.11
N ASP A 183 -11.05 46.03 -25.70
CA ASP A 183 -9.81 46.31 -24.98
C ASP A 183 -10.04 47.39 -23.91
N GLU A 184 -10.80 48.44 -24.23
CA GLU A 184 -11.19 49.47 -23.27
C GLU A 184 -12.04 48.91 -22.12
N LYS A 185 -13.03 48.06 -22.43
CA LYS A 185 -13.85 47.36 -21.42
C LYS A 185 -13.04 46.39 -20.57
N THR A 186 -12.10 45.66 -21.16
CA THR A 186 -11.19 44.76 -20.45
C THR A 186 -10.32 45.56 -19.47
N ASN A 187 -9.78 46.70 -19.91
CA ASN A 187 -9.02 47.61 -19.06
C ASN A 187 -9.88 48.22 -17.94
N GLN A 188 -11.13 48.61 -18.22
CA GLN A 188 -12.09 49.04 -17.21
C GLN A 188 -12.33 47.95 -16.16
N TYR A 189 -12.63 46.72 -16.58
CA TYR A 189 -12.86 45.61 -15.66
C TYR A 189 -11.63 45.30 -14.79
N LEU A 190 -10.43 45.32 -15.37
CA LEU A 190 -9.18 45.14 -14.62
C LEU A 190 -8.90 46.30 -13.65
N ASN A 191 -9.27 47.52 -13.99
CA ASN A 191 -9.17 48.69 -13.11
C ASN A 191 -10.22 48.61 -11.98
N GLU A 192 -11.47 48.27 -12.28
CA GLU A 192 -12.53 48.08 -11.30
C GLU A 192 -12.16 46.97 -10.31
N ARG A 193 -11.64 45.84 -10.80
CA ARG A 193 -11.19 44.76 -9.92
C ARG A 193 -10.00 45.18 -9.05
N ARG A 194 -9.12 46.06 -9.54
CA ARG A 194 -8.04 46.65 -8.73
C ARG A 194 -8.57 47.60 -7.66
N LEU A 195 -9.57 48.43 -7.97
CA LEU A 195 -10.21 49.31 -6.99
C LEU A 195 -10.96 48.51 -5.91
N LEU A 196 -11.80 47.55 -6.32
CA LEU A 196 -12.61 46.71 -5.42
C LEU A 196 -11.77 45.72 -4.61
N GLY A 197 -10.69 45.19 -5.19
CA GLY A 197 -9.75 44.32 -4.48
C GLY A 197 -8.99 45.02 -3.36
N ASN A 198 -8.91 46.36 -3.38
CA ASN A 198 -8.19 47.15 -2.38
C ASN A 198 -9.06 47.53 -1.16
N GLU A 199 -10.39 47.47 -1.26
CA GLU A 199 -11.28 47.73 -0.11
C GLU A 199 -11.41 46.54 0.84
N SER A 200 -11.18 45.31 0.36
CA SER A 200 -11.28 44.09 1.20
C SER A 200 -10.03 43.80 2.03
N GLN A 201 -8.95 44.59 1.89
CA GLN A 201 -7.73 44.43 2.68
C GLN A 201 -7.48 45.55 3.71
N ASN A 202 -8.23 46.66 3.70
CA ASN A 202 -7.95 47.82 4.55
C ASN A 202 -8.88 47.97 5.78
N SER A 203 -9.72 46.99 6.05
CA SER A 203 -10.70 47.00 7.14
C SER A 203 -10.69 45.71 7.96
N ASN A 204 -9.53 45.32 8.51
CA ASN A 204 -9.47 44.47 9.71
C ASN A 204 -8.08 44.46 10.36
N ASN A 205 -7.80 45.51 11.12
CA ASN A 205 -6.92 45.42 12.28
C ASN A 205 -7.77 45.04 13.49
N SER A 206 -7.99 43.74 13.74
CA SER A 206 -8.14 43.14 15.10
C SER A 206 -8.57 41.66 15.06
N VAL A 207 -7.79 40.84 15.78
CA VAL A 207 -8.06 39.48 16.30
C VAL A 207 -8.10 38.31 15.29
N SER A 208 -7.03 37.49 15.36
CA SER A 208 -6.94 36.13 14.81
C SER A 208 -7.96 35.17 15.41
N PRO A 209 -8.40 34.14 14.67
CA PRO A 209 -7.69 32.85 14.78
C PRO A 209 -7.42 32.16 13.43
N SER A 210 -6.40 31.33 13.46
CA SER A 210 -5.89 30.46 12.39
C SER A 210 -6.96 29.62 11.68
N ILE A 211 -6.89 29.53 10.33
CA ILE A 211 -6.97 28.29 9.52
C ILE A 211 -6.80 28.64 8.01
N SER A 212 -6.06 27.78 7.29
CA SER A 212 -5.98 27.63 5.81
C SER A 212 -5.20 28.66 4.98
N GLY A 213 -3.86 28.57 5.05
CA GLY A 213 -2.96 29.17 4.05
C GLY A 213 -2.62 28.18 2.93
N THR A 214 -3.35 28.26 1.82
CA THR A 214 -3.03 27.62 0.55
C THR A 214 -1.83 28.31 -0.09
N LYS A 215 -0.62 27.79 0.17
CA LYS A 215 0.60 28.23 -0.52
C LYS A 215 0.62 27.69 -1.94
N ARG A 216 0.55 28.59 -2.93
CA ARG A 216 1.13 28.38 -4.27
C ARG A 216 2.61 28.81 -4.24
N PRO A 217 3.53 28.08 -4.88
CA PRO A 217 4.68 28.65 -5.57
C PRO A 217 4.42 28.61 -7.08
N SER A 218 4.52 29.72 -7.82
CA SER A 218 5.76 30.33 -8.32
C SER A 218 6.55 29.36 -9.22
N VAL A 219 6.49 29.62 -10.53
CA VAL A 219 7.27 28.99 -11.58
C VAL A 219 8.27 30.04 -12.07
N GLU A 220 9.56 29.79 -11.86
CA GLU A 220 10.65 30.21 -12.74
C GLU A 220 11.57 28.98 -12.94
N VAL A 221 11.65 28.47 -14.18
CA VAL A 221 12.80 28.59 -15.10
C VAL A 221 14.09 27.92 -14.59
N VAL A 222 14.34 26.72 -15.16
CA VAL A 222 15.62 26.08 -15.55
C VAL A 222 16.85 26.22 -14.63
N SER A 223 17.29 25.11 -14.02
CA SER A 223 18.72 24.76 -13.97
C SER A 223 19.00 23.29 -13.61
N MET A 224 19.99 22.74 -14.30
CA MET A 224 20.56 21.40 -14.19
C MET A 224 21.30 21.19 -12.86
N GLY A 225 21.12 20.02 -12.26
CA GLY A 225 22.09 19.29 -11.42
C GLY A 225 22.47 19.88 -10.06
N THR A 226 22.15 19.15 -8.97
CA THR A 226 23.07 18.76 -7.86
C THR A 226 22.28 18.26 -6.64
N ASP A 227 22.55 17.00 -6.27
CA ASP A 227 22.66 16.43 -4.91
C ASP A 227 21.72 16.84 -3.75
N GLY A 228 20.86 15.87 -3.39
CA GLY A 228 20.70 15.29 -2.04
C GLY A 228 20.45 16.20 -0.83
N HIS A 229 19.20 16.27 -0.36
CA HIS A 229 18.90 16.54 1.06
C HIS A 229 17.68 15.75 1.55
N SER A 230 17.94 14.82 2.47
CA SER A 230 16.97 13.99 3.19
C SER A 230 16.27 14.78 4.29
N ASN A 231 14.96 15.03 4.16
CA ASN A 231 14.15 15.58 5.25
C ASN A 231 13.74 14.49 6.24
N LYS A 232 14.41 14.51 7.39
CA LYS A 232 14.18 13.66 8.56
C LYS A 232 12.83 14.02 9.21
N ARG A 233 11.89 13.06 9.23
CA ARG A 233 10.73 13.12 10.13
C ARG A 233 11.18 12.89 11.59
N PRO A 234 10.59 13.57 12.58
CA PRO A 234 10.97 13.41 13.98
C PRO A 234 10.58 12.00 14.47
N ARG A 235 11.61 11.17 14.67
CA ARG A 235 11.52 9.94 15.48
C ARG A 235 11.36 10.37 16.94
N GLY A 236 10.21 10.10 17.53
CA GLY A 236 9.96 10.49 18.92
C GLY A 236 8.65 9.99 19.52
N ARG A 237 8.30 8.71 19.35
CA ARG A 237 7.47 8.06 20.38
C ARG A 237 7.83 6.57 20.50
N PRO A 238 8.40 6.14 21.64
CA PRO A 238 8.61 4.73 21.91
C PRO A 238 7.26 4.01 21.96
N LYS A 239 7.11 2.97 21.14
CA LYS A 239 6.07 1.95 21.33
C LYS A 239 6.44 1.13 22.56
N GLY A 240 5.82 1.43 23.69
CA GLY A 240 5.93 0.60 24.89
C GLY A 240 5.42 1.29 26.15
N SER A 241 4.19 1.00 26.53
CA SER A 241 3.86 0.85 27.95
C SER A 241 2.71 -0.14 28.09
N LYS A 242 3.08 -1.33 28.58
CA LYS A 242 2.18 -2.37 29.06
C LYS A 242 1.66 -1.92 30.42
N ASN A 243 0.37 -1.62 30.57
CA ASN A 243 -0.29 -1.78 31.86
C ASN A 243 -1.39 -2.83 31.73
N ARG A 244 -1.04 -4.00 32.26
CA ARG A 244 -1.88 -5.13 32.62
C ARG A 244 -2.47 -4.77 33.99
N THR A 245 -3.76 -4.49 34.08
CA THR A 245 -4.48 -4.66 35.36
C THR A 245 -5.26 -5.96 35.27
N LYS A 246 -4.73 -6.91 36.05
CA LYS A 246 -5.33 -8.19 36.44
C LYS A 246 -6.13 -7.93 37.72
N GLU A 247 -7.10 -8.81 37.97
CA GLU A 247 -7.89 -8.99 39.20
C GLU A 247 -9.18 -8.15 39.25
N SER A 248 -10.32 -8.66 39.66
CA SER A 248 -10.80 -10.00 40.06
C SER A 248 -12.30 -9.76 40.31
N GLY A 249 -13.23 -10.55 39.77
CA GLY A 249 -13.82 -11.66 40.52
C GLY A 249 -15.11 -11.24 41.24
N MET A 250 -16.22 -11.88 40.85
CA MET A 250 -17.56 -12.01 41.48
C MET A 250 -18.57 -12.05 40.31
N GLY A 251 -19.18 -13.18 39.92
CA GLY A 251 -19.67 -14.29 40.71
C GLY A 251 -21.12 -14.01 41.11
N ALA A 252 -22.08 -14.46 40.28
CA ALA A 252 -23.49 -14.71 40.62
C ALA A 252 -24.20 -15.16 39.31
N SER A 253 -24.38 -16.46 39.06
CA SER A 253 -25.50 -17.30 39.50
C SER A 253 -26.85 -16.90 38.89
N GLY A 254 -27.47 -17.80 38.12
CA GLY A 254 -28.93 -17.79 37.98
C GLY A 254 -29.50 -18.11 36.59
N SER A 255 -29.36 -19.34 36.11
CA SER A 255 -30.54 -20.10 35.66
C SER A 255 -31.20 -20.69 36.93
N PRO A 256 -32.50 -21.03 37.00
CA PRO A 256 -33.34 -21.52 35.89
C PRO A 256 -34.82 -21.05 35.88
N MET A 257 -35.44 -21.12 34.69
CA MET A 257 -36.71 -21.80 34.38
C MET A 257 -37.00 -21.58 32.89
#